data_AF-A0A2G9P5C6-F1
#
_entry.id   AF-A0A2G9P5C6-F1
#
_cell.length_a   1.000
_cell.length_b   1.000
_cell.length_c   1.000
_cell.angle_alpha   90.00
_cell.angle_beta   90.00
_cell.angle_gamma   90.00
#
_symmetry.space_group_name_H-M   'P 1'
#
loop_
_entity.id
_entity.type
_entity.pdbx_description
1 polymer ?
#
loop_
_entity_poly.entity_id
_entity_poly.type
_entity_poly.pdbx_seq_one_letter_code
_entity_poly.pdbx_strand_id
1 'polypeptide(L)'
;MYLITENKDKKYFVLSGNKGFFSRYADNGFKNKWTGLWKNSVKFLEYYSIKGLEENYCEKTEFDFIKAKHFYPETVETLFIPKNKVGLYVEFEFKKEKEIELELAVNIRQREENLTNRKYEIKWDKKNNSITISNSLGELTFCLIKGKMKFIEEQKEKIHFPSGEKQNCVIPGKIFLKGKKIIFGLISEETKEKEKKKTEKALKKGNEKTKEKKLTEKQLKKEIEKRETENKKIDGLISCNYKELEKGFIDSSKGIFLLENNENFFAGYLWFLQYWGRDNLWSLGSLISLGEFEKAEKVLAYFWEKNQNGKIPNFIEKEKITFNSIDSSLLFLIGLKDYVFASGNKKILKKIDYWKVIKFLALQEKDGLIYHKGNETWMDSISREGKGIEIQALYLKALHSVRNLLVLEKKDELVHEIEKKAVELN
;
A
#
# COMPACT_ATOMS: atom_id res chain seq x y z
N MET A 1 -3.33 -10.71 17.17
CA MET A 1 -1.86 -10.52 17.14
C MET A 1 -1.25 -11.84 16.70
N TYR A 2 -0.54 -11.86 15.58
CA TYR A 2 0.17 -13.02 15.08
C TYR A 2 1.47 -13.19 15.83
N LEU A 3 1.65 -14.40 16.33
CA LEU A 3 2.90 -14.84 16.85
C LEU A 3 3.72 -15.46 15.72
N ILE A 4 4.87 -14.86 15.41
CA ILE A 4 5.80 -15.37 14.40
C ILE A 4 6.97 -16.04 15.15
N THR A 5 6.78 -17.30 15.53
CA THR A 5 7.77 -18.06 16.33
C THR A 5 8.57 -19.06 15.52
N GLU A 6 7.97 -19.70 14.51
CA GLU A 6 8.63 -20.73 13.69
C GLU A 6 9.10 -20.20 12.33
N ASN A 7 10.33 -20.54 11.92
CA ASN A 7 10.97 -20.13 10.66
C ASN A 7 10.97 -18.61 10.42
N LYS A 8 11.41 -17.84 11.42
CA LYS A 8 11.46 -16.37 11.36
C LYS A 8 12.34 -15.85 10.21
N ASP A 9 13.34 -16.63 9.83
CA ASP A 9 14.25 -16.39 8.71
C ASP A 9 13.54 -16.38 7.35
N LYS A 10 12.35 -16.99 7.26
CA LYS A 10 11.53 -17.05 6.04
C LYS A 10 10.28 -16.19 6.10
N LYS A 11 9.91 -15.67 7.28
CA LYS A 11 8.70 -14.87 7.49
C LYS A 11 9.05 -13.39 7.59
N TYR A 12 8.35 -12.56 6.83
CA TYR A 12 8.45 -11.10 6.92
C TYR A 12 7.08 -10.51 7.26
N PHE A 13 7.09 -9.29 7.77
CA PHE A 13 5.88 -8.51 7.99
C PHE A 13 5.97 -7.21 7.20
N VAL A 14 4.81 -6.65 6.87
CA VAL A 14 4.69 -5.34 6.25
C VAL A 14 3.92 -4.44 7.18
N LEU A 15 4.48 -3.28 7.47
CA LEU A 15 3.77 -2.15 8.07
C LEU A 15 3.46 -1.18 6.94
N SER A 16 2.21 -0.75 6.82
CA SER A 16 1.82 0.24 5.83
C SER A 16 0.99 1.36 6.45
N GLY A 17 1.11 2.52 5.83
CA GLY A 17 0.13 3.60 5.89
C GLY A 17 -0.16 4.06 4.46
N ASN A 18 -1.11 4.99 4.31
CA ASN A 18 -1.60 5.43 3.02
C ASN A 18 -0.55 6.11 2.13
N LYS A 19 0.62 6.46 2.68
CA LYS A 19 1.68 7.13 1.94
C LYS A 19 2.95 6.31 1.79
N GLY A 20 3.11 5.17 2.48
CA GLY A 20 4.36 4.42 2.46
C GLY A 20 4.31 3.17 3.31
N PHE A 21 5.30 2.31 3.14
CA PHE A 21 5.36 1.03 3.83
C PHE A 21 6.79 0.70 4.24
N PHE A 22 6.90 -0.16 5.25
CA PHE A 22 8.14 -0.74 5.72
C PHE A 22 7.99 -2.25 5.77
N SER A 23 9.03 -2.96 5.36
CA SER A 23 9.08 -4.40 5.48
C SER A 23 10.44 -4.86 5.95
N ARG A 24 10.43 -5.89 6.79
CA ARG A 24 11.63 -6.56 7.33
C ARG A 24 11.26 -8.00 7.68
N TYR A 25 12.26 -8.88 7.73
CA TYR A 25 12.07 -10.23 8.24
C TYR A 25 11.78 -10.19 9.75
N ALA A 26 11.04 -11.19 10.22
CA ALA A 26 10.62 -11.31 11.60
C ALA A 26 11.78 -11.55 12.57
N ASP A 27 12.95 -11.98 12.07
CA ASP A 27 14.18 -12.13 12.83
C ASP A 27 15.05 -10.86 12.84
N ASN A 28 14.50 -9.69 12.52
CA ASN A 28 15.24 -8.42 12.40
C ASN A 28 16.08 -8.28 11.11
N GLY A 29 16.08 -9.28 10.21
CA GLY A 29 16.91 -9.24 9.01
C GLY A 29 16.38 -8.40 7.84
N PHE A 30 17.30 -7.81 7.09
CA PHE A 30 17.03 -7.09 5.82
C PHE A 30 17.54 -7.93 4.64
N LYS A 31 16.93 -9.10 4.42
CA LYS A 31 17.54 -10.17 3.63
C LYS A 31 17.30 -10.10 2.13
N ASN A 32 16.42 -9.21 1.67
CA ASN A 32 16.15 -9.00 0.25
C ASN A 32 16.05 -7.50 -0.07
N LYS A 33 16.28 -7.12 -1.33
CA LYS A 33 16.33 -5.71 -1.73
C LYS A 33 15.02 -4.94 -1.54
N TRP A 34 13.91 -5.63 -1.30
CA TRP A 34 12.59 -5.07 -1.06
C TRP A 34 12.34 -4.72 0.41
N THR A 35 13.13 -5.30 1.33
CA THR A 35 13.11 -4.85 2.74
C THR A 35 13.63 -3.43 2.87
N GLY A 36 13.12 -2.68 3.85
CA GLY A 36 13.40 -1.26 4.01
C GLY A 36 12.14 -0.41 4.10
N LEU A 37 12.33 0.91 4.09
CA LEU A 37 11.26 1.92 4.07
C LEU A 37 11.07 2.45 2.67
N TRP A 38 9.82 2.48 2.23
CA TRP A 38 9.42 2.84 0.88
C TRP A 38 8.28 3.85 0.89
N LYS A 39 8.29 4.71 -0.12
CA LYS A 39 7.19 5.58 -0.50
C LYS A 39 6.93 5.33 -1.98
N ASN A 40 5.77 4.77 -2.33
CA ASN A 40 5.48 4.34 -3.71
C ASN A 40 6.67 3.53 -4.29
N SER A 41 7.17 3.93 -5.47
CA SER A 41 8.32 3.31 -6.14
C SER A 41 9.69 3.82 -5.68
N VAL A 42 9.78 4.63 -4.61
CA VAL A 42 11.05 5.15 -4.08
C VAL A 42 11.40 4.48 -2.76
N LYS A 43 12.54 3.80 -2.72
CA LYS A 43 13.17 3.30 -1.48
C LYS A 43 13.86 4.46 -0.78
N PHE A 44 13.87 4.49 0.54
CA PHE A 44 14.60 5.48 1.34
C PHE A 44 15.61 4.85 2.28
N LEU A 45 15.23 3.73 2.91
CA LEU A 45 16.03 3.03 3.91
C LEU A 45 16.39 1.65 3.36
N GLU A 46 17.67 1.31 3.38
CA GLU A 46 18.15 -0.04 3.07
C GLU A 46 18.00 -0.95 4.28
N TYR A 47 18.61 -0.57 5.40
CA TYR A 47 18.47 -1.21 6.71
C TYR A 47 18.80 -0.24 7.83
N TYR A 48 18.48 -0.62 9.06
CA TYR A 48 19.19 -0.15 10.23
C TYR A 48 19.57 -1.34 11.10
N SER A 49 20.62 -1.19 11.88
CA SER A 49 21.04 -2.21 12.84
C SER A 49 21.50 -1.55 14.13
N ILE A 50 21.33 -2.28 15.23
CA ILE A 50 21.87 -1.89 16.53
C ILE A 50 22.96 -2.88 16.89
N LYS A 51 24.15 -2.37 17.18
CA LYS A 51 25.27 -3.19 17.62
C LYS A 51 24.92 -3.91 18.93
N GLY A 52 25.01 -5.24 18.94
CA GLY A 52 24.62 -6.09 20.06
C GLY A 52 23.13 -6.48 20.12
N LEU A 53 22.35 -6.18 19.08
CA LEU A 53 20.96 -6.66 18.89
C LEU A 53 20.77 -7.21 17.46
N GLU A 54 21.73 -8.00 16.99
CA GLU A 54 21.72 -8.65 15.67
C GLU A 54 20.64 -9.76 15.53
N GLU A 55 20.43 -10.26 14.31
CA GLU A 55 19.32 -11.16 13.93
C GLU A 55 19.14 -12.38 14.87
N ASN A 56 20.25 -12.95 15.33
CA ASN A 56 20.28 -14.17 16.16
C ASN A 56 19.77 -13.98 17.59
N TYR A 57 19.49 -12.74 18.01
CA TYR A 57 19.06 -12.44 19.38
C TYR A 57 17.55 -12.20 19.52
N CYS A 58 16.79 -12.18 18.43
CA CYS A 58 15.34 -11.98 18.48
C CYS A 58 14.62 -13.26 18.95
N GLU A 59 14.14 -13.28 20.19
CA GLU A 59 13.48 -14.42 20.82
C GLU A 59 12.06 -14.63 20.30
N LYS A 60 11.35 -13.54 19.99
CA LYS A 60 9.94 -13.60 19.55
C LYS A 60 9.56 -12.35 18.75
N THR A 61 8.69 -12.53 17.76
CA THR A 61 8.10 -11.43 17.01
C THR A 61 6.58 -11.51 17.02
N GLU A 62 5.95 -10.39 17.35
CA GLU A 62 4.50 -10.21 17.32
C GLU A 62 4.13 -9.18 16.26
N PHE A 63 3.08 -9.44 15.49
CA PHE A 63 2.58 -8.52 14.47
C PHE A 63 1.05 -8.44 14.56
N ASP A 64 0.46 -7.27 14.40
CA ASP A 64 -1.01 -7.10 14.49
C ASP A 64 -1.61 -6.27 13.35
N PHE A 65 -0.91 -6.19 12.20
CA PHE A 65 -1.20 -5.31 11.06
C PHE A 65 -0.97 -3.81 11.28
N ILE A 66 -0.75 -3.37 12.52
CA ILE A 66 -0.50 -1.96 12.84
C ILE A 66 0.93 -1.75 13.28
N LYS A 67 1.43 -2.66 14.12
CA LYS A 67 2.78 -2.64 14.67
C LYS A 67 3.40 -4.02 14.65
N ALA A 68 4.73 -4.03 14.67
CA ALA A 68 5.52 -5.22 14.91
C ALA A 68 6.33 -5.04 16.19
N LYS A 69 6.37 -6.06 17.05
CA LYS A 69 7.18 -6.08 18.26
C LYS A 69 8.21 -7.18 18.19
N HIS A 70 9.46 -6.87 18.46
CA HIS A 70 10.56 -7.83 18.55
C HIS A 70 11.03 -7.87 20.01
N PHE A 71 11.07 -9.06 20.57
CA PHE A 71 11.44 -9.30 21.96
C PHE A 71 12.86 -9.86 22.01
N TYR A 72 13.69 -9.23 22.82
CA TYR A 72 15.06 -9.61 23.13
C TYR A 72 15.20 -9.78 24.66
N PRO A 73 16.24 -10.46 25.18
CA PRO A 73 16.35 -10.77 26.61
C PRO A 73 16.16 -9.59 27.58
N GLU A 74 16.61 -8.39 27.18
CA GLU A 74 16.54 -7.17 27.99
C GLU A 74 15.88 -5.98 27.28
N THR A 75 15.24 -6.20 26.13
CA THR A 75 14.77 -5.12 25.27
C THR A 75 13.53 -5.53 24.49
N VAL A 76 12.60 -4.60 24.33
CA VAL A 76 11.51 -4.73 23.36
C VAL A 76 11.65 -3.62 22.33
N GLU A 77 11.67 -3.99 21.05
CA GLU A 77 11.58 -3.08 19.92
C GLU A 77 10.15 -3.07 19.39
N THR A 78 9.53 -1.90 19.28
CA THR A 78 8.22 -1.72 18.65
C THR A 78 8.35 -0.85 17.41
N LEU A 79 7.82 -1.35 16.29
CA LEU A 79 7.83 -0.71 14.98
C LEU A 79 6.43 -0.31 14.57
N PHE A 80 6.28 0.89 14.03
CA PHE A 80 4.99 1.43 13.64
C PHE A 80 5.11 2.40 12.46
N ILE A 81 4.12 2.40 11.57
CA ILE A 81 3.94 3.44 10.54
C ILE A 81 2.62 4.18 10.80
N PRO A 82 2.62 5.52 10.93
CA PRO A 82 1.40 6.32 11.00
C PRO A 82 0.59 6.22 9.70
N LYS A 83 -0.75 6.31 9.80
CA LYS A 83 -1.62 6.12 8.62
C LYS A 83 -1.36 7.14 7.51
N ASN A 84 -1.13 8.40 7.88
CA ASN A 84 -1.04 9.52 6.92
C ASN A 84 0.35 10.19 6.86
N LYS A 85 1.40 9.51 7.31
CA LYS A 85 2.79 10.00 7.22
C LYS A 85 3.68 8.95 6.57
N VAL A 86 4.73 9.41 5.92
CA VAL A 86 5.74 8.50 5.37
C VAL A 86 6.87 8.41 6.37
N GLY A 87 6.71 7.57 7.39
CA GLY A 87 7.82 7.36 8.31
C GLY A 87 7.67 6.16 9.20
N LEU A 88 8.78 5.46 9.40
CA LEU A 88 8.91 4.38 10.37
C LEU A 88 9.23 4.99 11.72
N TYR A 89 8.44 4.65 12.73
CA TYR A 89 8.72 4.98 14.13
C TYR A 89 9.18 3.72 14.83
N VAL A 90 10.29 3.86 15.56
CA VAL A 90 10.94 2.78 16.29
C VAL A 90 11.02 3.18 17.75
N GLU A 91 10.52 2.32 18.62
CA GLU A 91 10.56 2.46 20.07
C GLU A 91 11.35 1.29 20.65
N PHE A 92 12.39 1.60 21.43
CA PHE A 92 13.09 0.64 22.27
C PHE A 92 12.74 0.88 23.73
N GLU A 93 12.34 -0.19 24.42
CA GLU A 93 12.14 -0.22 25.86
C GLU A 93 13.14 -1.21 26.49
N PHE A 94 14.06 -0.69 27.28
CA PHE A 94 15.12 -1.45 27.95
C PHE A 94 14.78 -1.67 29.43
N LYS A 95 15.17 -2.84 29.98
CA LYS A 95 15.04 -3.10 31.43
C LYS A 95 15.78 -2.07 32.29
N LYS A 96 16.96 -1.63 31.82
CA LYS A 96 17.83 -0.61 32.44
C LYS A 96 18.24 0.42 31.39
N GLU A 97 18.69 1.60 31.84
CA GLU A 97 19.24 2.59 30.91
C GLU A 97 20.42 1.99 30.13
N LYS A 98 20.39 2.11 28.81
CA LYS A 98 21.40 1.57 27.91
C LYS A 98 21.83 2.63 26.90
N GLU A 99 23.09 2.57 26.48
CA GLU A 99 23.59 3.28 25.31
C GLU A 99 23.73 2.28 24.17
N ILE A 100 23.23 2.65 22.99
CA ILE A 100 23.24 1.82 21.78
C ILE A 100 23.89 2.58 20.63
N GLU A 101 24.57 1.85 19.76
CA GLU A 101 25.10 2.35 18.49
C GLU A 101 24.17 1.90 17.36
N LEU A 102 23.53 2.86 16.69
CA LEU A 102 22.64 2.66 15.54
C LEU A 102 23.44 2.89 14.25
N GLU A 103 23.58 1.85 13.42
CA GLU A 103 24.01 1.99 12.04
C GLU A 103 22.76 2.20 11.16
N LEU A 104 22.72 3.31 10.44
CA LEU A 104 21.60 3.67 9.56
C LEU A 104 22.07 3.64 8.10
N ALA A 105 21.57 2.70 7.32
CA ALA A 105 21.91 2.58 5.90
C ALA A 105 20.82 3.18 5.00
N VAL A 106 21.13 4.33 4.41
CA VAL A 106 20.22 5.09 3.56
C VAL A 106 20.44 4.71 2.10
N ASN A 107 19.36 4.42 1.40
CA ASN A 107 19.36 4.11 -0.03
C ASN A 107 18.12 4.75 -0.67
N ILE A 108 18.26 6.02 -1.08
CA ILE A 108 17.22 6.77 -1.76
C ILE A 108 17.29 6.51 -3.26
N ARG A 109 16.47 5.56 -3.74
CA ARG A 109 16.51 5.06 -5.12
C ARG A 109 15.14 4.72 -5.66
N GLN A 110 15.01 4.68 -6.98
CA GLN A 110 13.86 4.07 -7.63
C GLN A 110 13.88 2.56 -7.41
N ARG A 111 12.69 1.97 -7.50
CA ARG A 111 12.41 0.58 -7.24
C ARG A 111 13.19 -0.38 -8.13
N GLU A 112 13.33 -0.02 -9.40
CA GLU A 112 13.99 -0.79 -10.45
C GLU A 112 15.52 -0.75 -10.32
N GLU A 113 16.06 0.23 -9.60
CA GLU A 113 17.50 0.40 -9.43
C GLU A 113 18.05 -0.55 -8.37
N ASN A 114 19.26 -1.04 -8.59
CA ASN A 114 20.04 -1.74 -7.56
C ASN A 114 21.21 -0.89 -7.09
N LEU A 115 21.92 -0.25 -8.03
CA LEU A 115 23.04 0.65 -7.80
C LEU A 115 22.69 2.05 -8.30
N THR A 116 23.14 3.08 -7.60
CA THR A 116 22.92 4.48 -8.01
C THR A 116 24.17 5.34 -7.78
N ASN A 117 24.50 6.23 -8.70
CA ASN A 117 25.61 7.18 -8.53
C ASN A 117 25.15 8.51 -7.93
N ARG A 118 23.99 8.53 -7.25
CA ARG A 118 23.42 9.75 -6.69
C ARG A 118 24.26 10.22 -5.52
N LYS A 119 24.67 11.50 -5.56
CA LYS A 119 25.35 12.15 -4.44
C LYS A 119 24.37 12.42 -3.31
N TYR A 120 24.83 12.22 -2.08
CA TYR A 120 24.06 12.48 -0.87
C TYR A 120 24.58 13.72 -0.15
N GLU A 121 23.66 14.51 0.38
CA GLU A 121 23.94 15.57 1.35
C GLU A 121 23.46 15.13 2.73
N ILE A 122 24.24 15.45 3.76
CA ILE A 122 23.89 15.22 5.17
C ILE A 122 23.77 16.58 5.87
N LYS A 123 22.68 16.77 6.61
CA LYS A 123 22.43 17.96 7.42
C LYS A 123 22.09 17.54 8.84
N TRP A 124 22.92 17.91 9.79
CA TRP A 124 22.68 17.67 11.22
C TRP A 124 22.13 18.92 11.90
N ASP A 125 20.91 18.81 12.41
CA ASP A 125 20.30 19.81 13.29
C ASP A 125 20.43 19.35 14.75
N LYS A 126 21.46 19.88 15.42
CA LYS A 126 21.74 19.65 16.85
C LYS A 126 20.58 20.06 17.76
N LYS A 127 19.91 21.17 17.45
CA LYS A 127 18.84 21.72 18.29
C LYS A 127 17.62 20.80 18.31
N ASN A 128 17.32 20.18 17.17
CA ASN A 128 16.17 19.30 17.00
C ASN A 128 16.49 17.80 17.10
N ASN A 129 17.76 17.45 17.36
CA ASN A 129 18.27 16.07 17.36
C ASN A 129 17.84 15.30 16.10
N SER A 130 18.11 15.89 14.93
CA SER A 130 17.73 15.29 13.65
C SER A 130 18.87 15.32 12.64
N ILE A 131 18.95 14.26 11.84
CA ILE A 131 19.90 14.12 10.72
C ILE A 131 19.07 13.92 9.46
N THR A 132 19.20 14.81 8.49
CA THR A 132 18.57 14.68 7.17
C THR A 132 19.61 14.22 6.17
N ILE A 133 19.30 13.13 5.46
CA ILE A 133 20.11 12.56 4.39
C ILE A 133 19.28 12.71 3.11
N SER A 134 19.81 13.39 2.09
CA SER A 134 19.04 13.70 0.89
C SER A 134 19.82 13.49 -0.40
N ASN A 135 19.12 13.13 -1.47
CA ASN A 135 19.64 13.15 -2.84
C ASN A 135 18.59 13.72 -3.81
N SER A 136 18.79 13.57 -5.11
CA SER A 136 17.89 14.11 -6.14
C SER A 136 16.46 13.57 -6.11
N LEU A 137 16.20 12.40 -5.50
CA LEU A 137 14.87 11.79 -5.42
C LEU A 137 14.09 12.16 -4.15
N GLY A 138 14.77 12.61 -3.09
CA GLY A 138 14.12 12.94 -1.84
C GLY A 138 15.07 13.00 -0.65
N GLU A 139 14.49 13.02 0.54
CA GLU A 139 15.21 13.05 1.82
C GLU A 139 14.66 12.00 2.80
N LEU A 140 15.55 11.40 3.59
CA LEU A 140 15.23 10.62 4.79
C LEU A 140 15.77 11.37 6.00
N THR A 141 14.90 11.68 6.96
CA THR A 141 15.24 12.37 8.18
C THR A 141 15.11 11.44 9.38
N PHE A 142 16.23 11.15 10.04
CA PHE A 142 16.26 10.60 11.39
C PHE A 142 15.89 11.70 12.38
N CYS A 143 14.94 11.45 13.28
CA CYS A 143 14.54 12.37 14.34
C CYS A 143 14.45 11.63 15.68
N LEU A 144 15.26 12.04 16.66
CA LEU A 144 15.07 11.56 18.03
C LEU A 144 13.84 12.25 18.65
N ILE A 145 12.95 11.45 19.23
CA ILE A 145 11.72 11.88 19.90
C ILE A 145 11.88 11.75 21.42
N LYS A 146 12.52 10.67 21.88
CA LYS A 146 12.79 10.41 23.31
C LYS A 146 14.16 9.75 23.48
N GLY A 147 14.91 10.18 24.49
CA GLY A 147 16.25 9.72 24.81
C GLY A 147 17.29 10.84 24.70
N LYS A 148 18.57 10.47 24.65
CA LYS A 148 19.70 11.36 24.34
C LYS A 148 20.40 10.86 23.08
N MET A 149 20.96 11.78 22.31
CA MET A 149 21.65 11.47 21.05
C MET A 149 23.04 12.11 21.03
N LYS A 150 24.01 11.36 20.54
CA LYS A 150 25.30 11.86 20.08
C LYS A 150 25.50 11.39 18.64
N PHE A 151 25.82 12.31 17.75
CA PHE A 151 26.12 12.01 16.36
C PHE A 151 27.57 12.38 16.05
N ILE A 152 28.27 11.48 15.39
CA ILE A 152 29.60 11.70 14.84
C ILE A 152 29.46 11.51 13.33
N GLU A 153 29.54 12.62 12.60
CA GLU A 153 29.46 12.61 11.14
C GLU A 153 30.70 11.90 10.57
N GLU A 154 30.44 10.80 9.87
CA GLU A 154 31.47 9.93 9.29
C GLU A 154 30.83 9.23 8.09
N GLN A 155 30.54 10.03 7.06
CA GLN A 155 29.86 9.54 5.87
C GLN A 155 30.70 8.46 5.19
N LYS A 156 30.12 7.28 5.00
CA LYS A 156 30.74 6.19 4.26
C LYS A 156 29.75 5.57 3.28
N GLU A 157 30.24 5.27 2.09
CA GLU A 157 29.53 4.39 1.16
C GLU A 157 29.72 2.94 1.61
N LYS A 158 28.66 2.13 1.50
CA LYS A 158 28.68 0.72 1.86
C LYS A 158 27.89 -0.07 0.83
N ILE A 159 28.39 -1.24 0.46
CA ILE A 159 27.67 -2.19 -0.38
C ILE A 159 27.00 -3.22 0.53
N HIS A 160 25.68 -3.32 0.41
CA HIS A 160 24.86 -4.34 1.04
C HIS A 160 24.53 -5.42 0.00
N PHE A 161 24.45 -6.69 0.41
CA PHE A 161 24.22 -7.83 -0.49
C PHE A 161 22.93 -8.59 -0.13
N PRO A 162 21.76 -7.93 -0.05
CA PRO A 162 20.53 -8.63 0.28
C PRO A 162 20.16 -9.59 -0.86
N SER A 163 19.95 -10.87 -0.52
CA SER A 163 19.67 -11.95 -1.48
C SER A 163 20.73 -12.10 -2.60
N GLY A 164 21.98 -11.72 -2.31
CA GLY A 164 23.08 -11.78 -3.27
C GLY A 164 23.08 -10.64 -4.31
N GLU A 165 22.11 -9.73 -4.27
CA GLU A 165 22.07 -8.55 -5.15
C GLU A 165 22.84 -7.38 -4.51
N LYS A 166 23.73 -6.73 -5.27
CA LYS A 166 24.45 -5.54 -4.79
C LYS A 166 23.51 -4.35 -4.66
N GLN A 167 23.48 -3.73 -3.48
CA GLN A 167 22.81 -2.46 -3.20
C GLN A 167 23.84 -1.50 -2.62
N ASN A 168 24.02 -0.31 -3.21
CA ASN A 168 24.86 0.70 -2.60
C ASN A 168 24.03 1.60 -1.68
N CYS A 169 24.55 1.86 -0.49
CA CYS A 169 23.91 2.66 0.55
C CYS A 169 24.93 3.61 1.16
N VAL A 170 24.42 4.67 1.79
CA VAL A 170 25.22 5.64 2.54
C VAL A 170 24.93 5.48 4.02
N ILE A 171 25.99 5.36 4.82
CA ILE A 171 25.90 5.50 6.27
C ILE A 171 26.28 6.95 6.59
N PRO A 172 25.42 7.73 7.26
CA PRO A 172 25.69 9.15 7.50
C PRO A 172 26.77 9.40 8.58
N GLY A 173 27.02 8.41 9.42
CA GLY A 173 27.95 8.48 10.54
C GLY A 173 27.51 7.57 11.68
N LYS A 174 28.15 7.73 12.84
CA LYS A 174 27.83 6.95 14.05
C LYS A 174 26.76 7.67 14.86
N ILE A 175 25.63 7.00 15.09
CA ILE A 175 24.51 7.52 15.89
C ILE A 175 24.47 6.76 17.21
N PHE A 176 24.81 7.43 18.31
CA PHE A 176 24.70 6.88 19.67
C PHE A 176 23.44 7.38 20.33
N LEU A 177 22.61 6.46 20.82
CA LEU A 177 21.37 6.78 21.51
C LEU A 177 21.42 6.24 22.94
N LYS A 178 20.98 7.03 23.91
CA LYS A 178 20.99 6.64 25.33
C LYS A 178 19.65 6.89 26.01
N GLY A 179 19.20 5.91 26.80
CA GLY A 179 18.00 6.02 27.63
C GLY A 179 17.43 4.66 28.01
N LYS A 180 16.54 4.64 29.01
CA LYS A 180 15.71 3.46 29.32
C LYS A 180 14.62 3.24 28.27
N LYS A 181 14.08 4.34 27.73
CA LYS A 181 13.12 4.34 26.63
C LYS A 181 13.63 5.27 25.53
N ILE A 182 13.84 4.75 24.34
CA ILE A 182 14.35 5.48 23.18
C ILE A 182 13.28 5.43 22.09
N ILE A 183 12.88 6.58 21.55
CA ILE A 183 11.92 6.66 20.45
C ILE A 183 12.52 7.53 19.36
N PHE A 184 12.58 7.04 18.13
CA PHE A 184 12.97 7.83 16.97
C PHE A 184 12.07 7.57 15.76
N GLY A 185 12.04 8.54 14.85
CA GLY A 185 11.36 8.43 13.55
C GLY A 185 12.36 8.48 12.41
N LEU A 186 12.12 7.67 11.38
CA LEU A 186 12.74 7.73 10.06
C LEU A 186 11.69 8.25 9.09
N ILE A 187 11.73 9.55 8.79
CA ILE A 187 10.69 10.27 8.03
C ILE A 187 11.19 10.55 6.63
N SER A 188 10.48 10.07 5.61
CA SER A 188 10.89 10.18 4.21
C SER A 188 10.00 11.16 3.42
N GLU A 189 10.62 11.96 2.58
CA GLU A 189 9.93 12.90 1.69
C GLU A 189 10.50 12.76 0.27
N GLU A 190 9.63 12.51 -0.71
CA GLU A 190 9.98 12.48 -2.14
C GLU A 190 10.03 13.90 -2.71
N THR A 191 10.99 14.17 -3.59
CA THR A 191 11.03 15.39 -4.40
C THR A 191 9.82 15.40 -5.35
N LYS A 192 8.92 16.38 -5.23
CA LYS A 192 7.73 16.48 -6.10
C LYS A 192 8.13 16.74 -7.56
N GLU A 193 7.77 15.84 -8.46
CA GLU A 193 8.00 15.96 -9.91
C GLU A 193 7.31 17.21 -10.53
N LYS A 194 6.20 17.67 -9.94
CA LYS A 194 5.45 18.86 -10.39
C LYS A 194 6.19 20.20 -10.24
N GLU A 195 7.37 20.25 -9.61
CA GLU A 195 8.16 21.49 -9.52
C GLU A 195 9.13 21.69 -10.69
N LYS A 196 9.47 20.66 -11.48
CA LYS A 196 10.41 20.81 -12.61
C LYS A 196 9.89 21.67 -13.78
N LYS A 197 8.57 21.79 -13.96
CA LYS A 197 7.97 22.66 -15.01
C LYS A 197 7.63 24.09 -14.53
N LYS A 198 7.91 24.45 -13.27
CA LYS A 198 7.72 25.81 -12.73
C LYS A 198 9.03 26.52 -12.35
N THR A 199 10.17 25.83 -12.37
CA THR A 199 11.49 26.35 -11.96
C THR A 199 12.24 27.21 -12.99
N GLU A 200 11.57 27.77 -14.00
CA GLU A 200 12.13 28.88 -14.78
C GLU A 200 11.34 30.20 -14.63
N LYS A 201 10.15 30.19 -13.99
CA LYS A 201 9.36 31.42 -13.76
C LYS A 201 8.96 31.70 -12.31
N ALA A 202 9.23 30.80 -11.36
CA ALA A 202 8.84 30.98 -9.96
C ALA A 202 9.97 31.44 -9.00
N LEU A 203 11.13 31.89 -9.51
CA LEU A 203 12.13 32.62 -8.73
C LEU A 203 11.68 34.08 -8.52
N LYS A 204 10.59 34.29 -7.78
CA LYS A 204 10.16 35.57 -7.15
C LYS A 204 8.78 35.41 -6.51
N LYS A 205 8.71 34.64 -5.43
CA LYS A 205 7.81 34.81 -4.26
C LYS A 205 7.88 33.52 -3.45
N GLY A 206 8.32 33.66 -2.20
CA GLY A 206 8.51 32.54 -1.28
C GLY A 206 7.25 31.69 -1.16
N ASN A 207 7.36 30.41 -1.47
CA ASN A 207 6.40 29.41 -1.07
C ASN A 207 7.12 28.43 -0.14
N GLU A 208 6.63 28.38 1.10
CA GLU A 208 7.07 27.47 2.14
C GLU A 208 6.94 26.03 1.65
N LYS A 209 8.06 25.31 1.62
CA LYS A 209 8.07 23.85 1.53
C LYS A 209 7.38 23.30 2.77
N THR A 210 6.18 22.72 2.63
CA THR A 210 5.51 21.97 3.70
C THR A 210 6.26 20.66 3.97
N LYS A 211 7.38 20.72 4.69
CA LYS A 211 8.09 19.53 5.18
C LYS A 211 7.16 18.68 6.06
N GLU A 212 7.19 17.35 5.93
CA GLU A 212 6.45 16.48 6.86
C GLU A 212 6.98 16.68 8.30
N LYS A 213 6.18 17.33 9.16
CA LYS A 213 6.58 17.57 10.56
C LYS A 213 6.71 16.26 11.34
N LYS A 214 7.78 16.10 12.12
CA LYS A 214 7.94 15.00 13.09
C LYS A 214 6.77 14.93 14.07
N LEU A 215 6.34 13.72 14.45
CA LEU A 215 5.36 13.53 15.52
C LEU A 215 6.05 13.69 16.89
N THR A 216 5.36 14.31 17.84
CA THR A 216 5.72 14.22 19.26
C THR A 216 5.34 12.85 19.82
N GLU A 217 5.91 12.44 20.96
CA GLU A 217 5.55 11.20 21.65
C GLU A 217 4.03 11.10 21.91
N LYS A 218 3.41 12.20 22.34
CA LYS A 218 1.95 12.28 22.58
C LYS A 218 1.15 12.07 21.29
N GLN A 219 1.57 12.66 20.17
CA GLN A 219 0.89 12.51 18.89
C GLN A 219 1.06 11.09 18.33
N LEU A 220 2.24 10.50 18.49
CA LEU A 220 2.51 9.12 18.09
C LEU A 220 1.62 8.14 18.87
N LYS A 221 1.54 8.29 20.19
CA LYS A 221 0.68 7.46 21.05
C LYS A 221 -0.79 7.55 20.63
N LYS A 222 -1.30 8.77 20.39
CA LYS A 222 -2.68 8.99 19.93
C LYS A 222 -2.96 8.33 18.58
N GLU A 223 -2.00 8.36 17.66
CA GLU A 223 -2.14 7.73 16.34
C GLU A 223 -2.15 6.20 16.44
N ILE A 224 -1.29 5.62 17.30
CA ILE A 224 -1.31 4.17 17.58
C ILE A 224 -2.66 3.76 18.17
N GLU A 225 -3.13 4.45 19.22
CA GLU A 225 -4.44 4.18 19.86
C GLU A 225 -5.60 4.27 18.86
N LYS A 226 -5.55 5.27 17.96
CA LYS A 226 -6.55 5.41 16.89
C LYS A 226 -6.54 4.20 15.97
N ARG A 227 -5.37 3.79 15.46
CA ARG A 227 -5.27 2.62 14.56
C ARG A 227 -5.69 1.34 15.28
N GLU A 228 -5.29 1.14 16.54
CA GLU A 228 -5.71 -0.02 17.34
C GLU A 228 -7.23 -0.08 17.51
N THR A 229 -7.86 1.08 17.71
CA THR A 229 -9.33 1.17 17.77
C THR A 229 -9.97 0.80 16.43
N GLU A 230 -9.40 1.25 15.31
CA GLU A 230 -9.85 0.85 13.96
C GLU A 230 -9.73 -0.67 13.76
N ASN A 231 -8.61 -1.30 14.13
CA ASN A 231 -8.43 -2.76 14.03
C ASN A 231 -9.36 -3.55 14.95
N LYS A 232 -9.62 -3.07 16.17
CA LYS A 232 -10.54 -3.73 17.11
C LYS A 232 -11.97 -3.80 16.59
N LYS A 233 -12.40 -2.83 15.77
CA LYS A 233 -13.72 -2.90 15.12
C LYS A 233 -13.83 -4.13 14.22
N ILE A 234 -12.75 -4.51 13.54
CA ILE A 234 -12.70 -5.68 12.65
C ILE A 234 -12.75 -6.98 13.46
N ASP A 235 -12.05 -7.04 14.60
CA ASP A 235 -12.00 -8.23 15.46
C ASP A 235 -13.38 -8.69 15.96
N GLY A 236 -14.36 -7.78 16.02
CA GLY A 236 -15.72 -8.07 16.48
C GLY A 236 -16.77 -8.24 15.37
N LEU A 237 -16.39 -8.23 14.09
CA LEU A 237 -17.35 -8.26 12.97
C LEU A 237 -18.02 -9.62 12.76
N ILE A 238 -17.34 -10.70 13.15
CA ILE A 238 -17.85 -12.06 12.98
C ILE A 238 -17.63 -12.85 14.27
N SER A 239 -18.58 -13.72 14.57
CA SER A 239 -18.43 -14.74 15.60
C SER A 239 -19.04 -16.02 15.07
N CYS A 240 -18.28 -17.10 15.09
CA CYS A 240 -18.78 -18.42 14.71
C CYS A 240 -18.10 -19.52 15.53
N ASN A 241 -18.62 -20.74 15.42
CA ASN A 241 -18.12 -21.90 16.15
C ASN A 241 -16.74 -22.38 15.66
N TYR A 242 -16.28 -21.91 14.50
CA TYR A 242 -15.02 -22.29 13.88
C TYR A 242 -14.00 -21.15 14.00
N LYS A 243 -13.11 -21.24 14.99
CA LYS A 243 -12.14 -20.18 15.29
C LYS A 243 -11.14 -19.93 14.16
N GLU A 244 -10.88 -20.93 13.34
CA GLU A 244 -10.07 -20.81 12.14
C GLU A 244 -10.74 -19.94 11.07
N LEU A 245 -12.06 -20.04 10.91
CA LEU A 245 -12.82 -19.20 9.97
C LEU A 245 -12.93 -17.76 10.48
N GLU A 246 -13.18 -17.58 11.78
CA GLU A 246 -13.19 -16.26 12.44
C GLU A 246 -11.83 -15.57 12.24
N LYS A 247 -10.74 -16.30 12.50
CA LYS A 247 -9.37 -15.83 12.27
C LYS A 247 -9.13 -15.51 10.79
N GLY A 248 -9.49 -16.41 9.87
CA GLY A 248 -9.33 -16.20 8.43
C GLY A 248 -10.05 -14.93 7.94
N PHE A 249 -11.30 -14.72 8.38
CA PHE A 249 -12.06 -13.52 8.06
C PHE A 249 -11.38 -12.24 8.59
N ILE A 250 -10.98 -12.23 9.86
CA ILE A 250 -10.30 -11.08 10.49
C ILE A 250 -8.99 -10.77 9.76
N ASP A 251 -8.22 -11.80 9.44
CA ASP A 251 -6.93 -11.68 8.79
C ASP A 251 -7.06 -11.15 7.37
N SER A 252 -8.01 -11.68 6.58
CA SER A 252 -8.34 -11.16 5.24
C SER A 252 -8.86 -9.71 5.30
N SER A 253 -9.71 -9.40 6.28
CA SER A 253 -10.27 -8.06 6.48
C SER A 253 -9.22 -7.04 6.90
N LYS A 254 -8.20 -7.42 7.67
CA LYS A 254 -7.07 -6.52 7.97
C LYS A 254 -6.08 -6.45 6.81
N GLY A 255 -5.92 -7.55 6.07
CA GLY A 255 -5.10 -7.61 4.86
C GLY A 255 -5.53 -6.63 3.78
N ILE A 256 -6.84 -6.46 3.54
CA ILE A 256 -7.33 -5.48 2.55
C ILE A 256 -6.94 -4.05 2.93
N PHE A 257 -7.05 -3.66 4.21
CA PHE A 257 -6.65 -2.32 4.66
C PHE A 257 -5.14 -2.14 4.75
N LEU A 258 -4.37 -3.23 4.88
CA LEU A 258 -2.92 -3.17 4.74
C LEU A 258 -2.54 -2.71 3.32
N LEU A 259 -3.28 -3.13 2.29
CA LEU A 259 -3.02 -2.77 0.89
C LEU A 259 -3.54 -1.38 0.51
N GLU A 260 -4.25 -0.68 1.40
CA GLU A 260 -4.83 0.63 1.14
C GLU A 260 -3.74 1.71 0.92
N ASN A 261 -3.82 2.38 -0.23
CA ASN A 261 -3.16 3.64 -0.53
C ASN A 261 -4.24 4.71 -0.73
N ASN A 262 -3.94 6.01 -0.51
CA ASN A 262 -4.94 7.10 -0.48
C ASN A 262 -5.97 7.10 -1.62
N GLU A 263 -5.63 6.54 -2.78
CA GLU A 263 -6.50 6.49 -3.95
C GLU A 263 -7.20 5.13 -4.11
N ASN A 264 -6.50 4.00 -3.91
CA ASN A 264 -6.98 2.63 -4.15
C ASN A 264 -6.11 1.58 -3.42
N PHE A 265 -6.34 0.30 -3.69
CA PHE A 265 -5.56 -0.80 -3.14
C PHE A 265 -4.43 -1.21 -4.09
N PHE A 266 -3.22 -1.33 -3.55
CA PHE A 266 -2.13 -1.97 -4.26
C PHE A 266 -2.42 -3.46 -4.45
N ALA A 267 -2.03 -4.03 -5.59
CA ALA A 267 -2.22 -5.46 -5.85
C ALA A 267 -1.44 -6.36 -4.87
N GLY A 268 -0.31 -5.90 -4.36
CA GLY A 268 0.39 -6.66 -3.33
C GLY A 268 1.75 -6.12 -2.95
N TYR A 269 1.99 -5.98 -1.65
CA TYR A 269 3.34 -5.80 -1.15
C TYR A 269 4.14 -7.10 -1.29
N LEU A 270 5.45 -7.05 -1.53
CA LEU A 270 6.26 -5.85 -1.78
C LEU A 270 6.38 -5.52 -3.26
N TRP A 271 5.84 -6.37 -4.15
CA TRP A 271 6.18 -6.43 -5.57
C TRP A 271 5.31 -5.58 -6.48
N PHE A 272 4.03 -5.45 -6.15
CA PHE A 272 3.01 -4.87 -7.01
C PHE A 272 2.40 -3.63 -6.38
N LEU A 273 3.10 -2.50 -6.53
CA LEU A 273 2.73 -1.17 -6.00
C LEU A 273 1.93 -0.33 -7.00
N GLN A 274 1.15 -0.99 -7.83
CA GLN A 274 0.27 -0.41 -8.84
C GLN A 274 -1.18 -0.76 -8.53
N TYR A 275 -2.11 -0.05 -9.16
CA TYR A 275 -3.52 -0.42 -9.11
C TYR A 275 -3.85 -1.30 -10.28
N TRP A 276 -4.28 -2.52 -9.99
CA TRP A 276 -4.92 -3.38 -10.98
C TRP A 276 -6.43 -3.23 -10.86
N GLY A 277 -7.10 -2.91 -11.97
CA GLY A 277 -8.55 -2.73 -12.03
C GLY A 277 -9.28 -3.97 -11.60
N ARG A 278 -8.88 -5.11 -12.15
CA ARG A 278 -9.41 -6.41 -11.80
C ARG A 278 -9.32 -6.70 -10.30
N ASP A 279 -8.15 -6.54 -9.68
CA ASP A 279 -7.93 -6.79 -8.25
C ASP A 279 -8.74 -5.84 -7.36
N ASN A 280 -8.80 -4.55 -7.71
CA ASN A 280 -9.59 -3.56 -6.97
C ASN A 280 -11.09 -3.83 -7.09
N LEU A 281 -11.56 -4.21 -8.28
CA LEU A 281 -12.97 -4.48 -8.54
C LEU A 281 -13.43 -5.82 -7.95
N TRP A 282 -12.57 -6.84 -7.89
CA TRP A 282 -12.81 -8.04 -7.09
C TRP A 282 -12.91 -7.72 -5.59
N SER A 283 -12.06 -6.80 -5.11
CA SER A 283 -12.03 -6.39 -3.71
C SER A 283 -13.23 -5.53 -3.29
N LEU A 284 -14.01 -4.98 -4.23
CA LEU A 284 -15.21 -4.18 -3.92
C LEU A 284 -16.22 -4.96 -3.08
N GLY A 285 -16.46 -6.24 -3.40
CA GLY A 285 -17.39 -7.08 -2.65
C GLY A 285 -17.00 -7.20 -1.17
N SER A 286 -15.70 -7.28 -0.89
CA SER A 286 -15.16 -7.28 0.48
C SER A 286 -15.42 -5.96 1.19
N LEU A 287 -15.16 -4.82 0.55
CA LEU A 287 -15.44 -3.50 1.14
C LEU A 287 -16.92 -3.32 1.44
N ILE A 288 -17.78 -3.69 0.50
CA ILE A 288 -19.24 -3.64 0.65
C ILE A 288 -19.69 -4.50 1.83
N SER A 289 -19.16 -5.73 1.94
CA SER A 289 -19.49 -6.66 3.03
C SER A 289 -19.02 -6.15 4.39
N LEU A 290 -17.91 -5.40 4.43
CA LEU A 290 -17.39 -4.75 5.63
C LEU A 290 -18.10 -3.43 5.97
N GLY A 291 -19.07 -2.99 5.15
CA GLY A 291 -19.77 -1.70 5.31
C GLY A 291 -18.92 -0.48 4.93
N GLU A 292 -17.79 -0.67 4.25
CA GLU A 292 -16.85 0.36 3.83
C GLU A 292 -17.31 1.06 2.54
N PHE A 293 -18.55 1.55 2.54
CA PHE A 293 -19.20 2.12 1.36
C PHE A 293 -18.47 3.35 0.81
N GLU A 294 -17.92 4.20 1.66
CA GLU A 294 -17.15 5.37 1.21
C GLU A 294 -15.90 4.97 0.43
N LYS A 295 -15.21 3.89 0.84
CA LYS A 295 -14.05 3.36 0.12
C LYS A 295 -14.48 2.70 -1.19
N ALA A 296 -15.58 1.93 -1.17
CA ALA A 296 -16.14 1.33 -2.38
C ALA A 296 -16.54 2.39 -3.43
N GLU A 297 -17.17 3.50 -3.01
CA GLU A 297 -17.49 4.62 -3.91
C GLU A 297 -16.22 5.23 -4.51
N LYS A 298 -15.16 5.42 -3.71
CA LYS A 298 -13.89 5.98 -4.20
C LYS A 298 -13.25 5.10 -5.27
N VAL A 299 -13.21 3.78 -5.06
CA VAL A 299 -12.70 2.82 -6.04
C VAL A 299 -13.51 2.91 -7.35
N LEU A 300 -14.84 2.84 -7.27
CA LEU A 300 -15.71 2.96 -8.45
C LEU A 300 -15.50 4.30 -9.18
N ALA A 301 -15.47 5.41 -8.45
CA ALA A 301 -15.28 6.73 -9.02
C ALA A 301 -13.91 6.89 -9.68
N TYR A 302 -12.85 6.33 -9.07
CA TYR A 302 -11.49 6.41 -9.61
C TYR A 302 -11.35 5.65 -10.93
N PHE A 303 -11.80 4.39 -10.99
CA PHE A 303 -11.74 3.60 -12.22
C PHE A 303 -12.66 4.15 -13.31
N TRP A 304 -13.79 4.74 -12.91
CA TRP A 304 -14.63 5.48 -13.83
C TRP A 304 -13.92 6.72 -14.38
N GLU A 305 -13.30 7.57 -13.56
CA GLU A 305 -12.61 8.77 -14.05
C GLU A 305 -11.52 8.42 -15.09
N LYS A 306 -10.85 7.28 -14.92
CA LYS A 306 -9.78 6.81 -15.80
C LYS A 306 -10.24 5.97 -17.00
N ASN A 307 -11.55 5.76 -17.17
CA ASN A 307 -12.07 4.96 -18.28
C ASN A 307 -11.79 5.56 -19.65
N GLN A 308 -11.74 4.71 -20.68
CA GLN A 308 -11.69 5.12 -22.08
C GLN A 308 -12.97 4.68 -22.80
N ASN A 309 -13.95 5.59 -22.90
CA ASN A 309 -15.24 5.36 -23.56
C ASN A 309 -15.96 4.07 -23.10
N GLY A 310 -15.94 3.81 -21.80
CA GLY A 310 -16.55 2.63 -21.19
C GLY A 310 -15.60 1.44 -21.00
N LYS A 311 -14.41 1.45 -21.61
CA LYS A 311 -13.36 0.46 -21.30
C LYS A 311 -12.69 0.84 -19.97
N ILE A 312 -12.84 0.00 -18.96
CA ILE A 312 -12.26 0.21 -17.62
C ILE A 312 -10.78 -0.18 -17.64
N PRO A 313 -9.87 0.61 -17.02
CA PRO A 313 -8.45 0.29 -16.97
C PRO A 313 -8.14 -1.04 -16.28
N ASN A 314 -7.14 -1.76 -16.80
CA ASN A 314 -6.57 -2.93 -16.15
C ASN A 314 -5.47 -2.57 -15.17
N PHE A 315 -4.60 -1.63 -15.53
CA PHE A 315 -3.38 -1.32 -14.78
C PHE A 315 -3.18 0.19 -14.77
N ILE A 316 -2.90 0.74 -13.60
CA ILE A 316 -2.61 2.16 -13.40
C ILE A 316 -1.37 2.28 -12.49
N GLU A 317 -0.33 2.90 -13.03
CA GLU A 317 0.90 3.27 -12.30
C GLU A 317 1.30 4.69 -12.70
N LYS A 318 1.14 5.65 -11.78
CA LYS A 318 1.33 7.08 -12.04
C LYS A 318 0.50 7.53 -13.27
N GLU A 319 1.16 7.92 -14.36
CA GLU A 319 0.53 8.37 -15.61
C GLU A 319 0.32 7.21 -16.61
N LYS A 320 0.91 6.03 -16.35
CA LYS A 320 0.78 4.86 -17.23
C LYS A 320 -0.53 4.15 -16.93
N ILE A 321 -1.41 4.08 -17.93
CA ILE A 321 -2.69 3.39 -17.87
C ILE A 321 -2.77 2.40 -19.02
N THR A 322 -3.10 1.14 -18.73
CA THR A 322 -3.38 0.14 -19.77
C THR A 322 -4.77 -0.44 -19.61
N PHE A 323 -5.34 -0.90 -20.73
CA PHE A 323 -6.72 -1.39 -20.83
C PHE A 323 -6.78 -2.84 -21.32
N ASN A 324 -5.75 -3.64 -21.08
CA ASN A 324 -5.68 -5.04 -21.49
C ASN A 324 -6.46 -5.94 -20.50
N SER A 325 -7.75 -5.65 -20.29
CA SER A 325 -8.63 -6.44 -19.43
C SER A 325 -10.08 -6.24 -19.88
N ILE A 326 -10.71 -7.33 -20.32
CA ILE A 326 -12.14 -7.35 -20.60
C ILE A 326 -12.95 -7.53 -19.31
N ASP A 327 -12.41 -8.30 -18.36
CA ASP A 327 -13.03 -8.61 -17.08
C ASP A 327 -13.15 -7.40 -16.15
N SER A 328 -12.23 -6.43 -16.18
CA SER A 328 -12.36 -5.20 -15.38
C SER A 328 -13.65 -4.44 -15.72
N SER A 329 -14.03 -4.39 -17.00
CA SER A 329 -15.27 -3.71 -17.41
C SER A 329 -16.53 -4.46 -16.95
N LEU A 330 -16.48 -5.79 -16.97
CA LEU A 330 -17.56 -6.66 -16.47
C LEU A 330 -17.70 -6.54 -14.94
N LEU A 331 -16.59 -6.66 -14.21
CA LEU A 331 -16.54 -6.54 -12.76
C LEU A 331 -16.98 -5.16 -12.28
N PHE A 332 -16.69 -4.10 -13.05
CA PHE A 332 -17.16 -2.75 -12.74
C PHE A 332 -18.69 -2.66 -12.71
N LEU A 333 -19.38 -3.25 -13.69
CA LEU A 333 -20.85 -3.26 -13.71
C LEU A 333 -21.45 -4.03 -12.53
N ILE A 334 -20.84 -5.17 -12.20
CA ILE A 334 -21.24 -6.00 -11.06
C ILE A 334 -21.05 -5.23 -9.75
N GLY A 335 -19.86 -4.68 -9.53
CA GLY A 335 -19.49 -3.92 -8.34
C GLY A 335 -20.30 -2.63 -8.18
N LEU A 336 -20.60 -1.92 -9.28
CA LEU A 336 -21.47 -0.74 -9.25
C LEU A 336 -22.87 -1.09 -8.75
N LYS A 337 -23.45 -2.18 -9.27
CA LYS A 337 -24.75 -2.66 -8.81
C LYS A 337 -24.70 -3.09 -7.35
N ASP A 338 -23.72 -3.89 -6.95
CA ASP A 338 -23.57 -4.32 -5.55
C ASP A 338 -23.45 -3.13 -4.60
N TYR A 339 -22.65 -2.13 -4.97
CA TYR A 339 -22.52 -0.90 -4.20
C TYR A 339 -23.85 -0.16 -4.07
N VAL A 340 -24.55 0.11 -5.18
CA VAL A 340 -25.81 0.89 -5.16
C VAL A 340 -26.87 0.20 -4.31
N PHE A 341 -26.99 -1.13 -4.42
CA PHE A 341 -28.00 -1.89 -3.69
C PHE A 341 -27.65 -2.03 -2.20
N ALA A 342 -26.39 -2.27 -1.85
CA ALA A 342 -25.98 -2.43 -0.46
C ALA A 342 -25.90 -1.09 0.30
N SER A 343 -25.42 -0.02 -0.34
CA SER A 343 -25.30 1.31 0.29
C SER A 343 -26.58 2.15 0.21
N GLY A 344 -27.48 1.83 -0.72
CA GLY A 344 -28.63 2.69 -1.07
C GLY A 344 -28.25 3.99 -1.80
N ASN A 345 -26.96 4.23 -2.09
CA ASN A 345 -26.50 5.49 -2.66
C ASN A 345 -26.70 5.55 -4.19
N LYS A 346 -27.92 5.87 -4.60
CA LYS A 346 -28.28 6.05 -6.02
C LYS A 346 -27.62 7.25 -6.69
N LYS A 347 -27.05 8.21 -5.91
CA LYS A 347 -26.46 9.44 -6.48
C LYS A 347 -25.24 9.15 -7.35
N ILE A 348 -24.54 8.04 -7.10
CA ILE A 348 -23.38 7.63 -7.91
C ILE A 348 -23.75 7.40 -9.38
N LEU A 349 -24.99 6.97 -9.68
CA LEU A 349 -25.46 6.73 -11.05
C LEU A 349 -25.57 8.01 -11.89
N LYS A 350 -25.63 9.19 -11.24
CA LYS A 350 -25.53 10.48 -11.94
C LYS A 350 -24.09 10.83 -12.33
N LYS A 351 -23.10 10.23 -11.67
CA LYS A 351 -21.67 10.47 -11.91
C LYS A 351 -21.08 9.44 -12.89
N ILE A 352 -21.64 8.23 -12.91
CA ILE A 352 -21.14 7.09 -13.67
C ILE A 352 -22.11 6.74 -14.80
N ASP A 353 -21.69 7.00 -16.04
CA ASP A 353 -22.43 6.63 -17.25
C ASP A 353 -22.11 5.17 -17.66
N TYR A 354 -22.58 4.23 -16.85
CA TYR A 354 -22.29 2.80 -17.05
C TYR A 354 -22.80 2.24 -18.38
N TRP A 355 -23.68 2.96 -19.09
CA TRP A 355 -24.10 2.62 -20.45
C TRP A 355 -22.94 2.64 -21.46
N LYS A 356 -21.91 3.47 -21.25
CA LYS A 356 -20.70 3.41 -22.07
C LYS A 356 -19.99 2.07 -21.95
N VAL A 357 -19.99 1.46 -20.76
CA VAL A 357 -19.39 0.14 -20.54
C VAL A 357 -20.16 -0.92 -21.32
N ILE A 358 -21.49 -0.88 -21.31
CA ILE A 358 -22.33 -1.78 -22.11
C ILE A 358 -22.09 -1.60 -23.61
N LYS A 359 -22.02 -0.36 -24.11
CA LYS A 359 -21.69 -0.09 -25.52
C LYS A 359 -20.31 -0.63 -25.90
N PHE A 360 -19.31 -0.45 -25.03
CA PHE A 360 -17.99 -1.02 -25.24
C PHE A 360 -18.03 -2.56 -25.33
N LEU A 361 -18.72 -3.22 -24.41
CA LEU A 361 -18.86 -4.68 -24.39
C LEU A 361 -19.58 -5.21 -25.63
N ALA A 362 -20.65 -4.54 -26.08
CA ALA A 362 -21.35 -4.90 -27.31
C ALA A 362 -20.45 -4.85 -28.55
N LEU A 363 -19.46 -3.95 -28.60
CA LEU A 363 -18.47 -3.90 -29.67
C LEU A 363 -17.47 -5.07 -29.65
N GLN A 364 -17.37 -5.79 -28.52
CA GLN A 364 -16.50 -6.98 -28.40
C GLN A 364 -17.24 -8.27 -28.76
N GLU A 365 -18.53 -8.21 -29.09
CA GLU A 365 -19.32 -9.40 -29.34
C GLU A 365 -19.06 -9.99 -30.73
N LYS A 366 -19.02 -11.32 -30.77
CA LYS A 366 -18.97 -12.14 -31.98
C LYS A 366 -19.85 -13.36 -31.76
N ASP A 367 -20.88 -13.52 -32.60
CA ASP A 367 -21.89 -14.58 -32.52
C ASP A 367 -22.55 -14.63 -31.12
N GLY A 368 -22.96 -13.48 -30.59
CA GLY A 368 -23.63 -13.36 -29.29
C GLY A 368 -22.73 -13.51 -28.05
N LEU A 369 -21.44 -13.80 -28.23
CA LEU A 369 -20.49 -14.01 -27.13
C LEU A 369 -19.38 -12.98 -27.14
N ILE A 370 -18.83 -12.64 -25.97
CA ILE A 370 -17.70 -11.71 -25.87
C ILE A 370 -16.45 -12.40 -26.40
N TYR A 371 -15.85 -11.82 -27.43
CA TYR A 371 -14.53 -12.17 -27.93
C TYR A 371 -13.48 -11.25 -27.31
N HIS A 372 -12.37 -11.81 -26.84
CA HIS A 372 -11.28 -11.03 -26.24
C HIS A 372 -9.92 -11.51 -26.75
N LYS A 373 -8.92 -10.63 -26.65
CA LYS A 373 -7.53 -10.97 -27.01
C LYS A 373 -6.88 -11.85 -25.94
N GLY A 374 -5.75 -12.45 -26.30
CA GLY A 374 -5.09 -13.47 -25.49
C GLY A 374 -4.75 -13.09 -24.05
N ASN A 375 -4.41 -11.83 -23.78
CA ASN A 375 -3.95 -11.34 -22.48
C ASN A 375 -4.93 -10.37 -21.81
N GLU A 376 -6.23 -10.48 -22.12
CA GLU A 376 -7.28 -9.59 -21.58
C GLU A 376 -8.11 -10.21 -20.45
N THR A 377 -7.71 -11.34 -19.86
CA THR A 377 -8.46 -12.02 -18.77
C THR A 377 -7.59 -12.20 -17.52
N TRP A 378 -8.18 -12.61 -16.37
CA TRP A 378 -7.42 -13.03 -15.17
C TRP A 378 -6.27 -14.00 -15.47
N MET A 379 -6.41 -14.84 -16.49
CA MET A 379 -5.40 -15.82 -16.89
C MET A 379 -4.43 -15.25 -17.93
N ASP A 380 -3.97 -14.01 -17.74
CA ASP A 380 -3.11 -13.26 -18.66
C ASP A 380 -1.67 -13.78 -18.77
N SER A 381 -1.29 -14.78 -17.97
CA SER A 381 -0.02 -15.50 -18.07
C SER A 381 0.04 -16.48 -19.24
N ILE A 382 -1.10 -16.82 -19.85
CA ILE A 382 -1.20 -17.70 -21.02
C ILE A 382 -2.12 -17.01 -22.04
N SER A 383 -1.70 -16.94 -23.31
CA SER A 383 -2.55 -16.37 -24.36
C SER A 383 -3.79 -17.24 -24.56
N ARG A 384 -4.97 -16.69 -24.25
CA ARG A 384 -6.26 -17.37 -24.35
C ARG A 384 -7.23 -16.58 -25.22
N GLU A 385 -6.85 -16.30 -26.47
CA GLU A 385 -7.71 -15.53 -27.37
C GLU A 385 -8.99 -16.31 -27.71
N GLY A 386 -10.12 -15.61 -27.76
CA GLY A 386 -11.40 -16.19 -28.11
C GLY A 386 -12.51 -15.87 -27.11
N LYS A 387 -13.33 -16.88 -26.80
CA LYS A 387 -14.55 -16.77 -26.01
C LYS A 387 -14.39 -17.54 -24.69
N GLY A 388 -13.58 -17.01 -23.77
CA GLY A 388 -13.33 -17.66 -22.47
C GLY A 388 -14.63 -17.83 -21.66
N ILE A 389 -14.85 -19.03 -21.10
CA ILE A 389 -16.06 -19.37 -20.35
C ILE A 389 -16.28 -18.47 -19.13
N GLU A 390 -15.19 -18.10 -18.45
CA GLU A 390 -15.22 -17.18 -17.31
C GLU A 390 -15.66 -15.77 -17.70
N ILE A 391 -15.32 -15.34 -18.91
CA ILE A 391 -15.74 -14.04 -19.45
C ILE A 391 -17.24 -14.06 -19.77
N GLN A 392 -17.74 -15.16 -20.32
CA GLN A 392 -19.18 -15.27 -20.60
C GLN A 392 -20.00 -15.34 -19.30
N ALA A 393 -19.51 -16.05 -18.28
CA ALA A 393 -20.14 -16.09 -16.95
C ALA A 393 -20.17 -14.70 -16.29
N LEU A 394 -19.05 -13.97 -16.34
CA LEU A 394 -18.99 -12.58 -15.88
C LEU A 394 -19.92 -11.67 -16.70
N TYR A 395 -20.04 -11.91 -18.00
CA TYR A 395 -20.90 -11.12 -18.87
C TYR A 395 -22.38 -11.31 -18.56
N LEU A 396 -22.85 -12.54 -18.43
CA LEU A 396 -24.21 -12.84 -17.99
C LEU A 396 -24.51 -12.18 -16.63
N LYS A 397 -23.56 -12.28 -15.68
CA LYS A 397 -23.69 -11.63 -14.37
C LYS A 397 -23.74 -10.10 -14.47
N ALA A 398 -22.96 -9.51 -15.37
CA ALA A 398 -22.94 -8.07 -15.62
C ALA A 398 -24.27 -7.60 -16.26
N LEU A 399 -24.83 -8.35 -17.21
CA LEU A 399 -26.15 -8.06 -17.80
C LEU A 399 -27.26 -8.08 -16.75
N HIS A 400 -27.30 -9.10 -15.89
CA HIS A 400 -28.24 -9.12 -14.76
C HIS A 400 -28.03 -7.95 -13.79
N SER A 401 -26.78 -7.53 -13.59
CA SER A 401 -26.47 -6.38 -12.74
C SER A 401 -26.98 -5.07 -13.37
N VAL A 402 -26.81 -4.91 -14.69
CA VAL A 402 -27.35 -3.77 -15.42
C VAL A 402 -28.87 -3.75 -15.43
N ARG A 403 -29.53 -4.89 -15.68
CA ARG A 403 -30.98 -5.04 -15.56
C ARG A 403 -31.49 -4.51 -14.23
N ASN A 404 -30.85 -4.90 -13.12
CA ASN A 404 -31.26 -4.45 -11.78
C ASN A 404 -31.10 -2.93 -11.60
N LEU A 405 -30.02 -2.34 -12.14
CA LEU A 405 -29.85 -0.88 -12.15
C LEU A 405 -30.93 -0.19 -12.99
N LEU A 406 -31.31 -0.76 -14.14
CA LEU A 406 -32.34 -0.18 -15.01
C LEU A 406 -33.74 -0.25 -14.43
N VAL A 407 -34.09 -1.34 -13.75
CA VAL A 407 -35.34 -1.44 -12.97
C VAL A 407 -35.35 -0.36 -11.88
N LEU A 408 -34.21 -0.15 -11.20
CA LEU A 408 -34.09 0.90 -10.18
C LEU A 408 -34.27 2.31 -10.75
N GLU A 409 -33.81 2.53 -11.98
CA GLU A 409 -33.95 3.79 -12.73
C GLU A 409 -35.27 3.92 -13.49
N LYS A 410 -36.14 2.90 -13.49
CA LYS A 410 -37.41 2.84 -14.22
C LYS A 410 -37.26 3.02 -15.74
N LYS A 411 -36.31 2.28 -16.35
CA LYS A 411 -36.02 2.27 -17.79
C LYS A 411 -36.52 0.99 -18.46
N ASP A 412 -37.83 0.79 -18.49
CA ASP A 412 -38.46 -0.51 -18.82
C ASP A 412 -38.12 -1.04 -20.22
N GLU A 413 -38.04 -0.18 -21.24
CA GLU A 413 -37.64 -0.59 -22.60
C GLU A 413 -36.24 -1.21 -22.64
N LEU A 414 -35.29 -0.59 -21.92
CA LEU A 414 -33.90 -1.05 -21.86
C LEU A 414 -33.75 -2.29 -20.97
N VAL A 415 -34.65 -2.49 -19.99
CA VAL A 415 -34.73 -3.74 -19.21
C VAL A 415 -35.03 -4.91 -20.16
N HIS A 416 -36.03 -4.76 -21.03
CA HIS A 416 -36.42 -5.81 -21.96
C HIS A 416 -35.30 -6.18 -22.94
N GLU A 417 -34.58 -5.18 -23.47
CA GLU A 417 -33.42 -5.41 -24.36
C GLU A 417 -32.32 -6.24 -23.67
N ILE A 418 -31.97 -5.88 -22.43
CA ILE A 418 -30.92 -6.57 -21.67
C ILE A 418 -31.38 -7.98 -21.23
N GLU A 419 -32.65 -8.17 -20.89
CA GLU A 419 -33.21 -9.49 -20.54
C GLU A 419 -33.16 -10.44 -21.73
N LYS A 420 -33.60 -10.00 -22.92
CA LYS A 420 -33.53 -10.80 -24.14
C LYS A 420 -32.09 -11.26 -24.40
N LYS A 421 -31.14 -10.34 -24.26
CA LYS A 421 -29.71 -10.63 -24.45
C LYS A 421 -29.17 -11.64 -23.43
N ALA A 422 -29.59 -11.54 -22.17
CA ALA A 422 -29.18 -12.50 -21.14
C ALA A 422 -29.75 -13.91 -21.39
N VAL A 423 -30.96 -14.01 -21.94
CA VAL A 423 -31.58 -15.30 -22.31
C VAL A 423 -30.85 -15.97 -23.47
N GLU A 424 -30.40 -15.20 -24.47
CA GLU A 424 -29.64 -15.76 -25.60
C GLU A 424 -28.27 -16.35 -25.20
N LEU A 425 -27.73 -15.94 -24.06
CA LEU A 425 -26.43 -16.38 -23.52
C LEU A 425 -26.50 -17.63 -22.62
N ASN A 426 -27.70 -17.99 -22.15
CA ASN A 426 -27.92 -18.97 -21.09
C ASN A 426 -28.59 -20.23 -21.63
#